data_AF-E6QED6-F1
#
_entry.id   AF-E6QED6-F1
#
_cell.length_a   1.000
_cell.length_b   1.000
_cell.length_c   1.000
_cell.angle_alpha   90.00
_cell.angle_beta   90.00
_cell.angle_gamma   90.00
#
_symmetry.space_group_name_H-M   'P 1'
#
loop_
_entity.id
_entity.type
_entity.pdbx_description
1 polymer ?
#
loop_
_entity_poly.entity_id
_entity_poly.type
_entity_poly.pdbx_seq_one_letter_code
_entity_poly.pdbx_strand_id
1 'polypeptide(L)'
;MQVVVRRWMRQKRLPDAIVVENPQFAGGHLGATRLEDVSDSRYGFANVLPAIRKLFEELGLKADQIPLVAAGGISSFQKMREIFSLGGSGAQLGTPFAVTTEGDAHINFKRVLADAMPKDLVTFMSSAGLPARAVLTPWLRRYLGRERRLRACASPDHSQCPSQTECLVHCGFKDGHSSSGQFCIEAQLAAAQRGDVEHGLFFRGAGQLPFGQQIRSVRELFATLLGETAQTSVEECIPRVAV
;
A
#
# COMPACT_ATOMS: atom_id res chain seq x y z
N MET A 1 12.65 11.02 -8.86
CA MET A 1 13.71 10.85 -7.85
C MET A 1 14.78 11.96 -7.90
N GLN A 2 15.44 12.17 -9.04
CA GLN A 2 16.53 13.15 -9.22
C GLN A 2 16.26 14.56 -8.65
N VAL A 3 15.08 15.13 -8.92
CA VAL A 3 14.70 16.46 -8.42
C VAL A 3 14.70 16.52 -6.89
N VAL A 4 14.16 15.49 -6.22
CA VAL A 4 14.06 15.42 -4.76
C VAL A 4 15.44 15.27 -4.13
N VAL A 5 16.24 14.32 -4.60
CA VAL A 5 17.59 14.08 -4.06
C VAL A 5 18.47 15.33 -4.23
N ARG A 6 18.48 15.95 -5.42
CA ARG A 6 19.24 17.19 -5.65
C ARG A 6 18.76 18.35 -4.78
N ARG A 7 17.47 18.42 -4.44
CA ARG A 7 16.95 19.43 -3.51
C ARG A 7 17.49 19.22 -2.11
N TRP A 8 17.52 17.99 -1.63
CA TRP A 8 18.04 17.66 -0.30
C TRP A 8 19.56 17.87 -0.22
N MET A 9 20.31 17.47 -1.24
CA MET A 9 21.76 17.73 -1.33
C MET A 9 22.09 19.23 -1.23
N ARG A 10 21.29 20.11 -1.86
CA ARG A 10 21.42 21.56 -1.72
C ARG A 10 21.22 22.06 -0.29
N GLN A 11 20.44 21.34 0.50
CA GLN A 11 20.24 21.58 1.94
C GLN A 11 21.27 20.85 2.80
N LYS A 12 22.32 20.28 2.20
CA LYS A 12 23.35 19.47 2.87
C LYS A 12 22.78 18.29 3.66
N ARG A 13 21.66 17.72 3.18
CA ARG A 13 20.99 16.56 3.79
C ARG A 13 20.73 15.49 2.74
N LEU A 14 20.72 14.22 3.14
CA LEU A 14 20.24 13.11 2.31
C LEU A 14 19.05 12.45 3.00
N PRO A 15 18.14 11.80 2.24
CA PRO A 15 17.15 10.91 2.83
C PRO A 15 17.84 9.74 3.54
N ASP A 16 17.35 9.36 4.73
CA ASP A 16 17.84 8.19 5.46
C ASP A 16 17.41 6.86 4.82
N ALA A 17 16.34 6.88 4.03
CA ALA A 17 15.89 5.80 3.17
C ALA A 17 14.92 6.34 2.12
N ILE A 18 14.71 5.58 1.05
CA ILE A 18 13.67 5.85 0.05
C ILE A 18 12.81 4.60 -0.13
N VAL A 19 11.50 4.76 0.03
CA VAL A 19 10.54 3.72 -0.34
C VAL A 19 10.20 3.85 -1.82
N VAL A 20 10.40 2.77 -2.56
CA VAL A 20 10.08 2.66 -3.99
C VAL A 20 8.83 1.79 -4.11
N GLU A 21 7.68 2.43 -4.26
CA GLU A 21 6.40 1.74 -4.43
C GLU A 21 6.15 1.41 -5.91
N ASN A 22 5.79 0.17 -6.18
CA ASN A 22 5.31 -0.25 -7.49
C ASN A 22 3.78 -0.12 -7.58
N PRO A 23 3.24 0.82 -8.39
CA PRO A 23 1.79 1.09 -8.47
C PRO A 23 1.01 -0.11 -9.04
N GLN A 24 1.65 -0.98 -9.81
CA GLN A 24 1.00 -2.17 -10.36
C GLN A 24 0.55 -3.14 -9.25
N PHE A 25 1.26 -3.17 -8.11
CA PHE A 25 1.02 -4.16 -7.05
C PHE A 25 0.62 -3.58 -5.70
N ALA A 26 0.89 -2.30 -5.44
CA ALA A 26 0.51 -1.65 -4.19
C ALA A 26 -1.02 -1.59 -3.98
N GLY A 27 -1.43 -1.44 -2.72
CA GLY A 27 -2.83 -1.22 -2.35
C GLY A 27 -2.99 0.18 -1.75
N GLY A 28 -4.23 0.66 -1.62
CA GLY A 28 -4.45 2.05 -1.21
C GLY A 28 -4.14 3.00 -2.36
N HIS A 29 -3.64 4.20 -2.04
CA HIS A 29 -3.17 5.15 -3.04
C HIS A 29 -1.92 4.63 -3.75
N LEU A 30 -1.86 4.85 -5.06
CA LEU A 30 -0.79 4.37 -5.90
C LEU A 30 0.12 5.53 -6.28
N GLY A 31 1.43 5.31 -6.30
CA GLY A 31 2.44 6.29 -6.75
C GLY A 31 2.37 6.73 -8.22
N ALA A 32 1.28 6.44 -8.94
CA ALA A 32 1.00 6.90 -10.29
C ALA A 32 0.03 8.10 -10.24
N THR A 33 0.25 9.10 -11.09
CA THR A 33 -0.63 10.29 -11.16
C THR A 33 -1.88 10.06 -11.99
N ARG A 34 -1.83 9.09 -12.92
CA ARG A 34 -2.94 8.75 -13.81
C ARG A 34 -3.21 7.24 -13.75
N LEU A 35 -4.44 6.85 -14.04
CA LEU A 35 -4.88 5.46 -13.93
C LEU A 35 -4.19 4.57 -14.97
N GLU A 36 -3.99 5.09 -16.18
CA GLU A 36 -3.34 4.40 -17.29
C GLU A 36 -1.86 4.07 -17.03
N ASP A 37 -1.20 4.84 -16.16
CA ASP A 37 0.22 4.65 -15.84
C ASP A 37 0.42 3.50 -14.83
N VAL A 38 -0.63 3.05 -14.13
CA VAL A 38 -0.53 2.11 -13.00
C VAL A 38 0.11 0.77 -13.39
N SER A 39 -0.12 0.29 -14.61
CA SER A 39 0.42 -0.98 -15.12
C SER A 39 1.62 -0.80 -16.05
N ASP A 40 2.19 0.40 -16.14
CA ASP A 40 3.33 0.65 -17.01
C ASP A 40 4.58 -0.09 -16.49
N SER A 41 5.18 -0.90 -17.37
CA SER A 41 6.35 -1.72 -17.04
C SER A 41 7.57 -0.90 -16.63
N ARG A 42 7.61 0.40 -16.98
CA ARG A 42 8.68 1.32 -16.53
C ARG A 42 8.78 1.41 -15.00
N TYR A 43 7.71 1.11 -14.28
CA TYR A 43 7.69 1.10 -12.81
C TYR A 43 8.12 -0.23 -12.18
N GLY A 44 8.42 -1.25 -12.99
CA GLY A 44 8.93 -2.54 -12.51
C GLY A 44 10.24 -2.38 -11.74
N PHE A 45 10.43 -3.17 -10.68
CA PHE A 45 11.63 -3.08 -9.83
C PHE A 45 12.93 -3.33 -10.61
N ALA A 46 12.90 -4.22 -11.60
CA ALA A 46 14.03 -4.51 -12.49
C ALA A 46 14.48 -3.28 -13.30
N ASN A 47 13.60 -2.30 -13.50
CA ASN A 47 13.90 -1.04 -14.17
C ASN A 47 14.26 0.04 -13.14
N VAL A 48 13.44 0.22 -12.11
CA VAL A 48 13.51 1.37 -11.21
C VAL A 48 14.68 1.26 -10.22
N LEU A 49 14.91 0.09 -9.60
CA LEU A 49 15.96 -0.03 -8.59
C LEU A 49 17.37 0.17 -9.19
N PRO A 50 17.74 -0.49 -10.31
CA PRO A 50 19.02 -0.23 -10.95
C PRO A 50 19.16 1.21 -11.45
N ALA A 51 18.08 1.80 -11.99
CA ALA A 51 18.12 3.19 -12.45
C ALA A 51 18.35 4.19 -11.31
N ILE A 52 17.76 3.97 -10.13
CA ILE A 52 18.03 4.81 -8.95
C ILE A 52 19.46 4.63 -8.47
N ARG A 53 19.99 3.40 -8.45
CA ARG A 53 21.39 3.15 -8.08
C ARG A 53 22.38 3.85 -9.00
N LYS A 54 22.17 3.75 -10.32
CA LYS A 54 22.94 4.50 -11.31
C LYS A 54 22.87 6.01 -11.09
N LEU A 55 21.68 6.54 -10.81
CA LEU A 55 21.51 7.96 -10.48
C LEU A 55 22.31 8.37 -9.22
N PHE A 56 22.40 7.52 -8.20
CA PHE A 56 23.20 7.80 -7.01
C PHE A 56 24.69 7.87 -7.34
N GLU A 57 25.19 6.94 -8.16
CA GLU A 57 26.58 6.96 -8.65
C GLU A 57 26.88 8.27 -9.42
N GLU A 58 25.99 8.68 -10.33
CA GLU A 58 26.11 9.94 -11.08
C GLU A 58 26.11 11.19 -10.19
N LEU A 59 25.51 11.09 -8.99
CA LEU A 59 25.47 12.16 -7.99
C LEU A 59 26.65 12.07 -7.00
N GLY A 60 27.58 11.13 -7.18
CA GLY A 60 28.72 10.92 -6.28
C GLY A 60 28.33 10.34 -4.92
N LEU A 61 27.17 9.70 -4.83
CA LEU A 61 26.70 9.03 -3.62
C LEU A 61 27.18 7.58 -3.61
N LYS A 62 27.57 7.07 -2.44
CA LYS A 62 27.93 5.65 -2.32
C LYS A 62 26.67 4.78 -2.46
N ALA A 63 26.84 3.57 -2.99
CA ALA A 63 25.73 2.68 -3.30
C ALA A 63 24.84 2.37 -2.08
N ASP A 64 25.40 2.31 -0.88
CA ASP A 64 24.75 2.00 0.40
C ASP A 64 24.33 3.23 1.21
N GLN A 65 24.65 4.44 0.73
CA GLN A 65 24.44 5.68 1.49
C GLN A 65 22.95 6.02 1.67
N ILE A 66 22.10 5.60 0.74
CA ILE A 66 20.64 5.73 0.85
C ILE A 66 20.02 4.33 0.59
N PRO A 67 19.52 3.65 1.63
CA PRO A 67 18.77 2.41 1.50
C PRO A 67 17.53 2.57 0.61
N LEU A 68 17.29 1.59 -0.27
CA LEU A 68 16.10 1.53 -1.11
C LEU A 68 15.16 0.43 -0.61
N VAL A 69 13.96 0.79 -0.17
CA VAL A 69 12.96 -0.15 0.36
C VAL A 69 11.89 -0.37 -0.70
N ALA A 70 11.77 -1.58 -1.25
CA ALA A 70 10.77 -1.87 -2.27
C ALA A 70 9.39 -2.09 -1.64
N ALA A 71 8.33 -1.56 -2.24
CA ALA A 71 6.96 -1.70 -1.73
C ALA A 71 5.98 -2.12 -2.83
N GLY A 72 5.09 -3.06 -2.50
CA GLY A 72 4.06 -3.55 -3.42
C GLY A 72 4.40 -4.90 -4.05
N GLY A 73 3.52 -5.89 -3.85
CA GLY A 73 3.61 -7.19 -4.52
C GLY A 73 4.63 -8.19 -3.95
N ILE A 74 5.32 -7.84 -2.87
CA ILE A 74 6.31 -8.69 -2.20
C ILE A 74 5.58 -9.62 -1.22
N SER A 75 5.74 -10.93 -1.40
CA SER A 75 4.94 -11.93 -0.70
C SER A 75 5.67 -13.24 -0.39
N SER A 76 6.97 -13.32 -0.67
CA SER A 76 7.77 -14.53 -0.45
C SER A 76 9.25 -14.20 -0.27
N PHE A 77 9.99 -15.13 0.31
CA PHE A 77 11.45 -15.07 0.42
C PHE A 77 12.12 -14.91 -0.96
N GLN A 78 11.62 -15.58 -2.00
CA GLN A 78 12.17 -15.48 -3.36
C GLN A 78 12.04 -14.06 -3.90
N LYS A 79 10.89 -13.40 -3.70
CA LYS A 79 10.73 -11.99 -4.08
C LYS A 79 11.62 -11.07 -3.25
N MET A 80 11.79 -11.34 -1.96
CA MET A 80 12.76 -10.59 -1.13
C MET A 80 14.18 -10.69 -1.70
N ARG A 81 14.62 -11.90 -2.07
CA ARG A 81 15.94 -12.13 -2.71
C ARG A 81 16.07 -11.42 -4.05
N GLU A 82 15.02 -11.44 -4.88
CA GLU A 82 14.99 -10.71 -6.14
C GLU A 82 15.20 -9.21 -5.91
N ILE A 83 14.47 -8.61 -4.97
CA ILE A 83 14.63 -7.19 -4.60
C ILE A 83 16.07 -6.88 -4.18
N PHE A 84 16.68 -7.71 -3.34
CA PHE A 84 18.06 -7.52 -2.93
C PHE A 84 19.04 -7.64 -4.11
N SER A 85 18.82 -8.60 -5.01
CA SER A 85 19.65 -8.76 -6.22
C SER A 85 19.58 -7.57 -7.17
N LEU A 86 18.45 -6.84 -7.16
CA LEU A 86 18.24 -5.61 -7.94
C LEU A 86 18.80 -4.35 -7.23
N GLY A 87 19.48 -4.53 -6.10
CA GLY A 87 20.05 -3.43 -5.32
C GLY A 87 19.09 -2.81 -4.32
N GLY A 88 17.96 -3.45 -3.99
CA GLY A 88 17.13 -3.09 -2.85
C GLY A 88 17.82 -3.41 -1.52
N SER A 89 17.45 -2.67 -0.47
CA SER A 89 17.96 -2.81 0.90
C SER A 89 16.90 -3.34 1.87
N GLY A 90 15.63 -3.41 1.45
CA GLY A 90 14.52 -3.86 2.28
C GLY A 90 13.22 -3.96 1.49
N ALA A 91 12.16 -4.37 2.18
CA ALA A 91 10.82 -4.38 1.65
C ALA A 91 9.81 -3.80 2.64
N GLN A 92 8.77 -3.16 2.10
CA GLN A 92 7.60 -2.71 2.85
C GLN A 92 6.37 -3.46 2.36
N LEU A 93 5.63 -4.05 3.30
CA LEU A 93 4.45 -4.86 3.02
C LEU A 93 3.24 -4.25 3.73
N GLY A 94 2.10 -4.18 3.02
CA GLY A 94 0.83 -3.69 3.57
C GLY A 94 -0.18 -4.83 3.75
N THR A 95 -0.78 -5.27 2.64
CA THR A 95 -1.83 -6.31 2.64
C THR A 95 -1.45 -7.59 3.39
N PRO A 96 -0.21 -8.13 3.32
CA PRO A 96 0.18 -9.30 4.10
C PRO A 96 0.06 -9.11 5.62
N PHE A 97 0.44 -7.94 6.15
CA PHE A 97 0.27 -7.62 7.57
C PHE A 97 -1.20 -7.36 7.93
N ALA A 98 -1.95 -6.71 7.04
CA ALA A 98 -3.36 -6.37 7.26
C ALA A 98 -4.27 -7.60 7.49
N VAL A 99 -3.85 -8.79 7.04
CA VAL A 99 -4.58 -10.06 7.21
C VAL A 99 -3.99 -10.97 8.28
N THR A 100 -3.07 -10.48 9.11
CA THR A 100 -2.49 -11.26 10.21
C THR A 100 -3.42 -11.39 11.41
N THR A 101 -3.19 -12.36 12.29
CA THR A 101 -4.00 -12.56 13.50
C THR A 101 -3.93 -11.39 14.48
N GLU A 102 -2.79 -10.72 14.56
CA GLU A 102 -2.46 -9.65 15.49
C GLU A 102 -3.09 -8.30 15.10
N GLY A 103 -3.47 -8.13 13.82
CA GLY A 103 -4.21 -6.94 13.38
C GLY A 103 -5.56 -6.82 14.09
N ASP A 104 -5.93 -5.59 14.46
CA ASP A 104 -7.13 -5.27 15.24
C ASP A 104 -8.41 -5.12 14.39
N ALA A 105 -8.29 -5.12 13.07
CA ALA A 105 -9.43 -5.08 12.16
C ALA A 105 -10.32 -6.32 12.31
N HIS A 106 -11.63 -6.12 12.16
CA HIS A 106 -12.62 -7.18 12.26
C HIS A 106 -12.33 -8.34 11.30
N ILE A 107 -12.74 -9.57 11.66
CA ILE A 107 -12.46 -10.77 10.85
C ILE A 107 -12.94 -10.63 9.39
N ASN A 108 -14.09 -10.01 9.17
CA ASN A 108 -14.61 -9.74 7.82
C ASN A 108 -13.66 -8.86 6.99
N PHE A 109 -12.98 -7.89 7.59
CA PHE A 109 -11.98 -7.09 6.88
C PHE A 109 -10.85 -7.98 6.35
N LYS A 110 -10.32 -8.82 7.23
CA LYS A 110 -9.25 -9.77 6.88
C LYS A 110 -9.71 -10.72 5.78
N ARG A 111 -10.94 -11.22 5.85
CA ARG A 111 -11.54 -12.12 4.83
C ARG A 111 -11.73 -11.43 3.48
N VAL A 112 -12.28 -10.21 3.45
CA VAL A 112 -12.41 -9.45 2.19
C VAL A 112 -11.06 -9.29 1.49
N LEU A 113 -9.98 -9.02 2.25
CA LEU A 113 -8.65 -8.88 1.68
C LEU A 113 -8.02 -10.23 1.27
N ALA A 114 -8.14 -11.25 2.12
CA ALA A 114 -7.51 -12.56 1.92
C ALA A 114 -8.16 -13.37 0.78
N ASP A 115 -9.48 -13.27 0.65
CA ASP A 115 -10.27 -14.07 -0.27
C ASP A 115 -10.40 -13.39 -1.66
N ALA A 116 -10.00 -12.13 -1.79
CA ALA A 116 -10.09 -11.39 -3.04
C ALA A 116 -9.22 -12.00 -4.15
N MET A 117 -9.82 -12.23 -5.31
CA MET A 117 -9.12 -12.68 -6.51
C MET A 117 -8.73 -11.49 -7.40
N PRO A 118 -7.80 -11.65 -8.36
CA PRO A 118 -7.40 -10.55 -9.25
C PRO A 118 -8.58 -9.87 -9.97
N LYS A 119 -9.61 -10.64 -10.35
CA LYS A 119 -10.85 -10.13 -10.99
C LYS A 119 -11.71 -9.25 -10.08
N ASP A 120 -11.51 -9.34 -8.77
CA ASP A 120 -12.26 -8.58 -7.78
C ASP A 120 -11.58 -7.25 -7.45
N LEU A 121 -10.41 -6.96 -8.05
CA LEU A 121 -9.67 -5.73 -7.81
C LEU A 121 -9.98 -4.70 -8.88
N VAL A 122 -10.24 -3.48 -8.42
CA VAL A 122 -10.45 -2.33 -9.28
C VAL A 122 -9.53 -1.19 -8.88
N THR A 123 -9.13 -0.41 -9.88
CA THR A 123 -8.40 0.85 -9.67
C THR A 123 -9.32 2.00 -10.02
N PHE A 124 -9.37 3.03 -9.17
CA PHE A 124 -10.29 4.17 -9.33
C PHE A 124 -9.67 5.45 -8.76
N MET A 125 -10.30 6.60 -9.00
CA MET A 125 -9.83 7.86 -8.42
C MET A 125 -10.40 8.04 -7.01
N SER A 126 -9.52 8.13 -6.01
CA SER A 126 -9.92 8.33 -4.62
C SER A 126 -10.37 9.78 -4.35
N SER A 127 -10.97 10.01 -3.19
CA SER A 127 -11.27 11.36 -2.72
C SER A 127 -10.03 12.22 -2.49
N ALA A 128 -8.83 11.65 -2.38
CA ALA A 128 -7.59 12.44 -2.31
C ALA A 128 -7.08 12.89 -3.71
N GLY A 129 -7.80 12.58 -4.79
CA GLY A 129 -7.38 12.92 -6.16
C GLY A 129 -6.22 12.08 -6.67
N LEU A 130 -5.98 10.92 -6.03
CA LEU A 130 -4.94 9.97 -6.42
C LEU A 130 -5.58 8.63 -6.83
N PRO A 131 -5.05 7.95 -7.86
CA PRO A 131 -5.37 6.56 -8.16
C PRO A 131 -5.27 5.68 -6.92
N ALA A 132 -6.25 4.80 -6.71
CA ALA A 132 -6.27 3.88 -5.60
C ALA A 132 -6.78 2.50 -6.00
N ARG A 133 -6.35 1.45 -5.29
CA ARG A 133 -6.75 0.05 -5.53
C ARG A 133 -7.44 -0.59 -4.33
N ALA A 134 -8.62 -1.14 -4.59
CA ALA A 134 -9.47 -1.80 -3.60
C ALA A 134 -10.18 -3.03 -4.15
N VAL A 135 -10.75 -3.83 -3.24
CA VAL A 135 -11.66 -4.93 -3.56
C VAL A 135 -13.03 -4.35 -3.96
N LEU A 136 -13.63 -4.89 -5.02
CA LEU A 136 -14.92 -4.49 -5.57
C LEU A 136 -16.08 -5.02 -4.71
N THR A 137 -16.19 -4.48 -3.50
CA THR A 137 -17.29 -4.77 -2.56
C THR A 137 -18.63 -4.18 -3.03
N PRO A 138 -19.76 -4.56 -2.41
CA PRO A 138 -21.08 -3.98 -2.72
C PRO A 138 -21.08 -2.45 -2.68
N TRP A 139 -20.45 -1.85 -1.66
CA TRP A 139 -20.30 -0.39 -1.56
C TRP A 139 -19.57 0.18 -2.78
N LEU A 140 -18.37 -0.35 -3.09
CA LEU A 140 -17.54 0.20 -4.16
C LEU A 140 -18.22 0.06 -5.52
N ARG A 141 -18.90 -1.06 -5.77
CA ARG A 141 -19.69 -1.27 -6.99
C ARG A 141 -20.79 -0.21 -7.14
N ARG A 142 -21.54 0.08 -6.06
CA ARG A 142 -22.59 1.11 -6.06
C ARG A 142 -22.02 2.52 -6.21
N TYR A 143 -20.86 2.79 -5.63
CA TYR A 143 -20.16 4.07 -5.80
C TYR A 143 -19.73 4.27 -7.26
N LEU A 144 -18.99 3.32 -7.84
CA LEU A 144 -18.50 3.40 -9.21
C LEU A 144 -19.65 3.51 -10.22
N GLY A 145 -20.75 2.80 -10.01
CA GLY A 145 -21.96 2.94 -10.84
C GLY A 145 -22.61 4.33 -10.82
N ARG A 146 -22.30 5.16 -9.81
CA ARG A 146 -22.81 6.53 -9.67
C ARG A 146 -21.72 7.61 -9.76
N GLU A 147 -20.46 7.23 -9.92
CA GLU A 147 -19.31 8.13 -9.81
C GLU A 147 -19.45 9.35 -10.73
N ARG A 148 -19.79 9.13 -12.00
CA ARG A 148 -19.96 10.21 -12.98
C ARG A 148 -21.00 11.25 -12.51
N ARG A 149 -22.13 10.79 -11.97
CA ARG A 149 -23.19 11.68 -11.47
C ARG A 149 -22.72 12.42 -10.22
N LEU A 150 -22.08 11.72 -9.29
CA LEU A 150 -21.58 12.34 -8.05
C LEU A 150 -20.54 13.43 -8.37
N ARG A 151 -19.62 13.18 -9.30
CA ARG A 151 -18.61 14.15 -9.76
C ARG A 151 -19.21 15.36 -10.47
N ALA A 152 -20.31 15.17 -11.20
CA ALA A 152 -21.05 16.28 -11.83
C ALA A 152 -21.78 17.17 -10.82
N CYS A 153 -22.09 16.64 -9.62
CA CYS A 153 -22.74 17.36 -8.53
C CYS A 153 -21.76 17.77 -7.42
N ALA A 154 -20.45 17.70 -7.66
CA ALA A 154 -19.44 18.03 -6.66
C ALA A 154 -19.59 19.50 -6.22
N SER A 155 -19.65 19.71 -4.91
CA SER A 155 -19.82 21.04 -4.31
C SER A 155 -18.89 21.19 -3.11
N PRO A 156 -18.31 22.38 -2.87
CA PRO A 156 -17.47 22.65 -1.70
C PRO A 156 -18.33 22.91 -0.45
N ASP A 157 -19.19 21.95 -0.11
CA ASP A 157 -20.09 22.02 1.03
C ASP A 157 -19.53 21.18 2.18
N HIS A 158 -18.78 21.85 3.06
CA HIS A 158 -18.10 21.21 4.18
C HIS A 158 -19.08 20.56 5.17
N SER A 159 -20.35 20.98 5.19
CA SER A 159 -21.38 20.38 6.05
C SER A 159 -21.69 18.92 5.67
N GLN A 160 -21.33 18.51 4.45
CA GLN A 160 -21.47 17.12 3.99
C GLN A 160 -20.39 16.19 4.54
N CYS A 161 -19.33 16.72 5.17
CA CYS A 161 -18.31 15.92 5.84
C CYS A 161 -18.93 15.20 7.06
N PRO A 162 -19.15 13.87 7.04
CA PRO A 162 -19.96 13.18 8.06
C PRO A 162 -19.42 13.34 9.48
N SER A 163 -18.10 13.33 9.65
CA SER A 163 -17.43 13.48 10.94
C SER A 163 -17.00 14.92 11.24
N GLN A 164 -17.12 15.84 10.27
CA GLN A 164 -16.64 17.24 10.35
C GLN A 164 -15.18 17.38 10.82
N THR A 165 -14.39 16.32 10.71
CA THR A 165 -12.98 16.28 11.12
C THR A 165 -12.05 16.90 10.10
N GLU A 166 -12.54 17.11 8.87
CA GLU A 166 -11.75 17.59 7.73
C GLU A 166 -10.40 16.84 7.58
N CYS A 167 -10.43 15.52 7.76
CA CYS A 167 -9.25 14.66 7.91
C CYS A 167 -8.18 14.78 6.80
N LEU A 168 -8.53 15.30 5.62
CA LEU A 168 -7.60 15.52 4.51
C LEU A 168 -7.49 17.02 4.20
N VAL A 169 -6.25 17.46 3.98
CA VAL A 169 -5.92 18.82 3.50
C VAL A 169 -6.55 19.09 2.13
N HIS A 170 -6.57 18.07 1.26
CA HIS A 170 -7.22 18.11 -0.04
C HIS A 170 -8.16 16.91 -0.15
N CYS A 171 -9.46 17.17 -0.25
CA CYS A 171 -10.52 16.17 -0.27
C CYS A 171 -11.54 16.51 -1.35
N GLY A 172 -11.61 15.68 -2.39
CA GLY A 172 -12.55 15.81 -3.48
C GLY A 172 -14.01 15.91 -3.06
N PHE A 173 -14.39 15.23 -1.98
CA PHE A 173 -15.75 15.26 -1.46
C PHE A 173 -16.07 16.53 -0.67
N LYS A 174 -15.18 16.92 0.26
CA LYS A 174 -15.35 18.13 1.08
C LYS A 174 -15.20 19.41 0.25
N ASP A 175 -14.17 19.44 -0.61
CA ASP A 175 -13.76 20.62 -1.38
C ASP A 175 -14.46 20.71 -2.75
N GLY A 176 -15.30 19.72 -3.10
CA GLY A 176 -16.04 19.71 -4.36
C GLY A 176 -15.18 19.55 -5.62
N HIS A 177 -14.00 18.93 -5.52
CA HIS A 177 -13.15 18.72 -6.69
C HIS A 177 -13.68 17.59 -7.58
N SER A 178 -14.34 17.97 -8.68
CA SER A 178 -14.94 17.04 -9.66
C SER A 178 -13.94 16.13 -10.37
N SER A 179 -12.62 16.40 -10.29
CA SER A 179 -11.57 15.50 -10.78
C SER A 179 -11.31 14.31 -9.83
N SER A 180 -11.75 14.41 -8.58
CA SER A 180 -11.47 13.48 -7.48
C SER A 180 -12.74 12.71 -7.06
N GLY A 181 -12.54 11.63 -6.30
CA GLY A 181 -13.63 10.81 -5.80
C GLY A 181 -14.58 11.59 -4.86
N GLN A 182 -15.88 11.33 -5.00
CA GLN A 182 -16.95 12.03 -4.28
C GLN A 182 -17.55 11.15 -3.19
N PHE A 183 -16.72 10.82 -2.20
CA PHE A 183 -17.10 10.03 -1.04
C PHE A 183 -16.18 10.36 0.16
N CYS A 184 -16.62 10.01 1.35
CA CYS A 184 -16.01 10.44 2.61
C CYS A 184 -14.68 9.77 2.98
N ILE A 185 -14.13 8.74 2.37
CA ILE A 185 -12.96 7.95 2.81
C ILE A 185 -12.91 7.52 4.29
N GLU A 186 -12.81 8.42 5.27
CA GLU A 186 -12.79 8.15 6.71
C GLU A 186 -13.97 7.26 7.14
N ALA A 187 -15.21 7.66 6.82
CA ALA A 187 -16.38 6.85 7.14
C ALA A 187 -16.34 5.45 6.50
N GLN A 188 -15.81 5.34 5.29
CA GLN A 188 -15.71 4.05 4.58
C GLN A 188 -14.59 3.17 5.14
N LEU A 189 -13.47 3.75 5.55
CA LEU A 189 -12.38 3.03 6.21
C LEU A 189 -12.79 2.58 7.61
N ALA A 190 -13.52 3.42 8.35
CA ALA A 190 -14.05 3.07 9.65
C ALA A 190 -15.08 1.92 9.56
N ALA A 191 -15.96 1.94 8.55
CA ALA A 191 -16.87 0.84 8.25
C ALA A 191 -16.11 -0.46 7.90
N ALA A 192 -15.08 -0.35 7.06
CA ALA A 192 -14.24 -1.50 6.69
C ALA A 192 -13.52 -2.09 7.91
N GLN A 193 -12.89 -1.26 8.76
CA GLN A 193 -12.17 -1.70 9.97
C GLN A 193 -13.10 -2.44 10.95
N ARG A 194 -14.37 -2.01 11.07
CA ARG A 194 -15.43 -2.70 11.83
C ARG A 194 -16.01 -3.92 11.14
N GLY A 195 -15.59 -4.23 9.91
CA GLY A 195 -16.03 -5.42 9.17
C GLY A 195 -17.39 -5.29 8.49
N ASP A 196 -17.87 -4.05 8.28
CA ASP A 196 -19.08 -3.77 7.51
C ASP A 196 -18.75 -3.87 6.01
N VAL A 197 -18.99 -5.05 5.45
CA VAL A 197 -18.74 -5.35 4.03
C VAL A 197 -19.69 -4.59 3.11
N GLU A 198 -20.88 -4.26 3.59
CA GLU A 198 -21.89 -3.56 2.80
C GLU A 198 -21.56 -2.09 2.60
N HIS A 199 -20.89 -1.44 3.55
CA HIS A 199 -20.61 0.01 3.50
C HIS A 199 -19.12 0.36 3.47
N GLY A 200 -18.23 -0.60 3.71
CA GLY A 200 -16.79 -0.39 3.79
C GLY A 200 -16.06 -0.30 2.44
N LEU A 201 -14.96 0.45 2.44
CA LEU A 201 -13.94 0.44 1.39
C LEU A 201 -12.71 -0.33 1.86
N PHE A 202 -12.36 -1.38 1.12
CA PHE A 202 -11.31 -2.33 1.51
C PHE A 202 -10.13 -2.23 0.54
N PHE A 203 -9.12 -1.44 0.92
CA PHE A 203 -7.90 -1.33 0.12
C PHE A 203 -7.09 -2.61 0.14
N ARG A 204 -6.62 -3.04 -1.03
CA ARG A 204 -5.84 -4.27 -1.19
C ARG A 204 -4.91 -4.18 -2.39
N GLY A 205 -3.65 -4.57 -2.20
CA GLY A 205 -2.67 -4.63 -3.29
C GLY A 205 -2.92 -5.80 -4.23
N ALA A 206 -2.50 -5.69 -5.49
CA ALA A 206 -2.72 -6.75 -6.49
C ALA A 206 -1.79 -7.97 -6.34
N GLY A 207 -0.83 -7.91 -5.40
CA GLY A 207 0.05 -9.02 -5.08
C GLY A 207 -0.68 -10.24 -4.54
N GLN A 208 -0.05 -11.40 -4.70
CA GLN A 208 -0.41 -12.61 -3.97
C GLN A 208 -0.10 -12.43 -2.47
N LEU A 209 -0.83 -13.16 -1.63
CA LEU A 209 -0.54 -13.24 -0.20
C LEU A 209 0.41 -14.41 0.09
N PRO A 210 1.31 -14.29 1.09
CA PRO A 210 2.23 -15.36 1.46
C PRO A 210 1.56 -16.70 1.79
N PHE A 211 0.33 -16.67 2.30
CA PHE A 211 -0.44 -17.85 2.73
C PHE A 211 -1.75 -18.04 1.96
N GLY A 212 -1.86 -17.43 0.78
CA GLY A 212 -3.14 -17.40 0.05
C GLY A 212 -4.24 -16.76 0.91
N GLN A 213 -5.33 -17.51 1.11
CA GLN A 213 -6.51 -17.06 1.86
C GLN A 213 -6.40 -17.28 3.39
N GLN A 214 -5.30 -17.88 3.86
CA GLN A 214 -5.13 -18.19 5.28
C GLN A 214 -4.72 -16.94 6.07
N ILE A 215 -5.42 -16.71 7.18
CA ILE A 215 -5.06 -15.72 8.19
C ILE A 215 -4.09 -16.39 9.16
N ARG A 216 -2.85 -15.89 9.23
CA ARG A 216 -1.76 -16.46 10.03
C ARG A 216 -1.10 -15.37 10.89
N SER A 217 -0.21 -15.77 11.78
CA SER A 217 0.49 -14.84 12.66
C SER A 217 1.55 -14.00 11.94
N VAL A 218 1.87 -12.85 12.53
CA VAL A 218 3.03 -12.03 12.15
C VAL A 218 4.31 -12.84 12.25
N ARG A 219 4.44 -13.68 13.28
CA ARG A 219 5.61 -14.58 13.44
C ARG A 219 5.80 -15.49 12.23
N GLU A 220 4.73 -16.17 11.80
CA GLU A 220 4.78 -17.05 10.63
C GLU A 220 5.06 -16.26 9.34
N LEU A 221 4.50 -15.05 9.21
CA LEU A 221 4.78 -14.15 8.10
C LEU A 221 6.27 -13.81 8.02
N PHE A 222 6.91 -13.42 9.14
CA PHE A 222 8.35 -13.17 9.19
C PHE A 222 9.16 -14.41 8.82
N ALA A 223 8.88 -15.56 9.44
CA ALA A 223 9.58 -16.81 9.13
C ALA A 223 9.53 -17.12 7.63
N THR A 224 8.35 -16.99 7.02
CA THR A 224 8.14 -17.22 5.58
C THR A 224 8.90 -16.22 4.70
N LEU A 225 8.95 -14.95 5.08
CA LEU A 225 9.64 -13.90 4.32
C LEU A 225 11.17 -13.97 4.47
N LEU A 226 11.65 -14.49 5.60
CA LEU A 226 13.08 -14.66 5.89
C LEU A 226 13.61 -16.03 5.47
N GLY A 227 12.75 -16.92 4.99
CA GLY A 227 13.15 -18.26 4.51
C GLY A 227 13.37 -19.27 5.63
N GLU A 228 12.89 -19.00 6.84
CA GLU A 228 12.85 -19.96 7.93
C GLU A 228 11.76 -20.99 7.64
N THR A 229 12.12 -22.26 7.53
CA THR A 229 11.12 -23.34 7.47
C THR A 229 10.41 -23.40 8.82
N ALA A 230 9.11 -23.72 8.82
CA ALA A 230 8.26 -23.84 10.02
C ALA A 230 8.63 -25.02 10.96
N GLN A 231 9.92 -25.32 11.09
CA GLN A 231 10.51 -26.29 11.99
C GLN A 231 11.53 -25.58 12.88
N THR A 232 11.04 -24.70 13.75
CA THR A 232 11.80 -24.32 14.94
C THR A 232 10.81 -24.26 16.09
N SER A 233 10.77 -25.37 16.83
CA SER A 233 10.05 -25.52 18.08
C SER A 233 10.38 -24.35 19.00
N VAL A 234 9.37 -23.86 19.71
CA VAL A 234 9.38 -22.61 20.47
C VAL A 234 10.13 -22.74 21.80
N GLU A 235 10.99 -23.74 21.98
CA GLU A 235 11.53 -24.12 23.29
C GLU A 235 12.91 -23.52 23.62
N GLU A 236 13.64 -22.93 22.66
CA GLU A 236 15.06 -22.58 22.91
C GLU A 236 15.37 -21.08 23.14
N CYS A 237 14.41 -20.16 23.12
CA CYS A 237 14.70 -18.72 23.20
C CYS A 237 14.31 -18.00 24.50
N ILE A 238 14.21 -18.70 25.65
CA ILE A 238 14.18 -18.03 26.95
C ILE A 238 15.40 -18.47 27.77
N PRO A 239 16.44 -17.63 27.91
CA PRO A 239 17.49 -17.91 28.89
C PRO A 239 16.83 -17.90 30.27
N ARG A 240 16.83 -19.05 30.95
CA ARG A 240 16.45 -19.15 32.36
C ARG A 240 17.38 -18.24 33.16
N VAL A 241 16.85 -17.10 33.61
CA VAL A 241 17.50 -16.32 34.66
C VAL A 241 17.39 -17.17 35.93
N ALA A 242 18.51 -17.69 36.39
CA ALA A 242 18.61 -18.35 37.69
C ALA A 242 18.35 -17.30 38.78
N VAL A 243 17.40 -17.58 39.66
CA VAL A 243 17.24 -16.94 40.98
C VAL A 243 18.00 -17.78 41.98
#